data_AF-A0A8S1ENU1-F1
#
_entry.id   AF-A0A8S1ENU1-F1
#
_cell.length_a   1.000
_cell.length_b   1.000
_cell.length_c   1.000
_cell.angle_alpha   90.00
_cell.angle_beta   90.00
_cell.angle_gamma   90.00
#
_symmetry.space_group_name_H-M   'P 1'
#
loop_
_entity.id
_entity.type
_entity.pdbx_description
1 polymer ?
#
loop_
_entity_poly.entity_id
_entity_poly.type
_entity_poly.pdbx_seq_one_letter_code
_entity_poly.pdbx_strand_id
1 'polypeptide(L)'
;MGCCCSGFAEQKRRSSKSLLRQLSQLSRKSIDSLSSSLSTSSPRTPSPRGTISEFSVACELLLISALQGARVPCGEIQNCAVEIGDLNQHEKQRLINFFKIDGDAPGIIENNAFKTFVCSHLTTECLLANVDGLISLWKQLRHGVIPTIQAMCYPLVEFDATFDSQKLILTAFRDRVLAKLLQDIDKEIPELHPILFSITLETDGICPFLKEKIDICMGNQMKPRYLKKTRSKTDSCVPNKPKSVSWVDARKSSTFCL
;
A
#
# COMPACT_ATOMS: atom_id res chain seq x y z
N MET A 1 63.18 -30.99 23.05
CA MET A 1 61.78 -31.39 23.29
C MET A 1 60.91 -30.17 23.14
N GLY A 2 59.98 -30.17 22.19
CA GLY A 2 59.11 -29.03 21.88
C GLY A 2 57.62 -29.38 21.93
N CYS A 3 56.77 -28.34 22.02
CA CYS A 3 55.41 -28.16 21.48
C CYS A 3 54.84 -26.88 22.15
N CYS A 4 54.51 -25.78 21.46
CA CYS A 4 53.47 -25.50 20.44
C CYS A 4 52.03 -25.56 20.99
N CYS A 5 51.45 -24.39 21.31
CA CYS A 5 50.01 -24.15 21.32
C CYS A 5 49.71 -22.70 20.89
N SER A 6 49.54 -22.52 19.58
CA SER A 6 48.89 -21.36 18.98
C SER A 6 48.15 -21.82 17.73
N GLY A 7 46.82 -21.72 17.72
CA GLY A 7 46.02 -21.93 16.50
C GLY A 7 44.76 -22.77 16.70
N PHE A 8 43.70 -22.17 17.26
CA PHE A 8 42.34 -22.74 17.14
C PHE A 8 41.23 -21.70 16.92
N ALA A 9 41.56 -20.43 16.66
CA ALA A 9 40.56 -19.37 16.49
C ALA A 9 40.29 -18.95 15.03
N GLU A 10 40.96 -19.55 14.03
CA GLU A 10 40.94 -19.01 12.65
C GLU A 10 40.35 -19.94 11.57
N GLN A 11 39.76 -21.08 11.95
CA GLN A 11 39.18 -22.02 10.96
C GLN A 11 37.66 -21.86 10.76
N LYS A 12 36.92 -21.25 11.70
CA LYS A 12 35.44 -21.26 11.68
C LYS A 12 34.79 -20.12 10.87
N ARG A 13 35.54 -19.08 10.46
CA ARG A 13 35.02 -17.94 9.65
C ARG A 13 35.16 -18.11 8.14
N ARG A 14 35.90 -19.11 7.64
CA ARG A 14 36.08 -19.35 6.19
C ARG A 14 35.06 -20.32 5.59
N SER A 15 34.38 -21.15 6.41
CA SER A 15 33.39 -22.11 5.93
C SER A 15 32.03 -21.46 5.58
N SER A 16 31.62 -20.42 6.32
CA SER A 16 30.31 -19.76 6.13
C SER A 16 30.18 -18.97 4.82
N LYS A 17 31.29 -18.51 4.24
CA LYS A 17 31.30 -17.77 2.96
C LYS A 17 31.10 -18.69 1.74
N SER A 18 31.43 -19.97 1.86
CA SER A 18 31.23 -20.97 0.80
C SER A 18 29.78 -21.46 0.71
N LEU A 19 29.11 -21.61 1.86
CA LEU A 19 27.74 -22.13 1.94
C LEU A 19 26.70 -21.18 1.34
N LEU A 20 26.83 -19.87 1.57
CA LEU A 20 25.92 -18.87 0.97
C LEU A 20 26.04 -18.81 -0.57
N ARG A 21 27.24 -19.03 -1.10
CA ARG A 21 27.48 -19.10 -2.55
C ARG A 21 26.95 -20.40 -3.16
N GLN A 22 26.95 -21.51 -2.40
CA GLN A 22 26.34 -22.78 -2.82
C GLN A 22 24.80 -22.73 -2.77
N LEU A 23 24.20 -22.06 -1.79
CA LEU A 23 22.73 -21.91 -1.69
C LEU A 23 22.17 -20.99 -2.79
N SER A 24 22.92 -19.94 -3.19
CA SER A 24 22.57 -19.11 -4.35
C SER A 24 22.61 -19.88 -5.69
N GLN A 25 23.43 -20.92 -5.81
CA GLN A 25 23.53 -21.73 -7.03
C GLN A 25 22.53 -22.88 -7.08
N LEU A 26 22.10 -23.40 -5.92
CA LEU A 26 21.08 -24.46 -5.85
C LEU A 26 19.66 -23.95 -6.12
N SER A 27 19.39 -22.66 -5.88
CA SER A 27 18.11 -22.04 -6.25
C SER A 27 17.96 -21.79 -7.76
N ARG A 28 19.05 -21.78 -8.54
CA ARG A 28 19.03 -21.55 -9.99
C ARG A 28 19.06 -22.82 -10.85
N LYS A 29 19.37 -23.99 -10.28
CA LYS A 29 19.46 -25.25 -11.03
C LYS A 29 18.17 -26.10 -11.04
N SER A 30 17.07 -25.59 -10.48
CA SER A 30 15.79 -26.33 -10.44
C SER A 30 14.80 -25.98 -11.56
N ILE A 31 15.15 -25.09 -12.51
CA ILE A 31 14.21 -24.63 -13.56
C ILE A 31 14.74 -24.89 -14.99
N ASP A 32 16.03 -25.14 -15.18
CA ASP A 32 16.62 -25.33 -16.53
C ASP A 32 16.50 -26.78 -17.07
N SER A 33 15.49 -27.54 -16.67
CA SER A 33 15.24 -28.89 -17.20
C SER A 33 13.86 -29.07 -17.80
N LEU A 34 13.24 -28.01 -18.35
CA LEU A 34 12.06 -28.14 -19.22
C LEU A 34 11.95 -26.99 -20.25
N SER A 35 12.98 -26.78 -21.08
CA SER A 35 12.79 -26.01 -22.32
C SER A 35 13.99 -26.14 -23.26
N SER A 36 14.23 -27.37 -23.72
CA SER A 36 15.01 -27.64 -24.93
C SER A 36 14.06 -27.84 -26.08
N SER A 37 13.68 -26.77 -26.77
CA SER A 37 13.46 -26.75 -28.23
C SER A 37 12.86 -25.40 -28.67
N LEU A 38 13.43 -24.88 -29.76
CA LEU A 38 12.96 -23.78 -30.61
C LEU A 38 13.55 -22.37 -30.35
N SER A 39 14.63 -22.12 -31.12
CA SER A 39 14.74 -20.99 -32.06
C SER A 39 15.31 -19.65 -31.57
N THR A 40 16.63 -19.52 -31.78
CA THR A 40 17.29 -18.47 -32.61
C THR A 40 16.66 -17.06 -32.66
N SER A 41 17.29 -16.07 -32.00
CA SER A 41 17.94 -14.91 -32.66
C SER A 41 18.34 -13.77 -31.71
N SER A 42 19.59 -13.31 -31.92
CA SER A 42 20.18 -11.99 -31.63
C SER A 42 20.47 -11.54 -30.18
N PRO A 43 21.73 -11.14 -29.88
CA PRO A 43 22.11 -10.62 -28.57
C PRO A 43 21.71 -9.14 -28.46
N ARG A 44 20.71 -8.83 -27.64
CA ARG A 44 20.51 -7.46 -27.14
C ARG A 44 21.48 -7.21 -25.99
N THR A 45 22.28 -6.17 -26.17
CA THR A 45 23.15 -5.57 -25.17
C THR A 45 22.41 -5.28 -23.86
N PRO A 46 23.00 -5.59 -22.69
CA PRO A 46 22.48 -5.07 -21.44
C PRO A 46 22.78 -3.56 -21.37
N SER A 47 21.73 -2.76 -21.27
CA SER A 47 21.80 -1.33 -20.96
C SER A 47 22.52 -1.12 -19.61
N PRO A 48 23.37 -0.08 -19.44
CA PRO A 48 24.16 0.10 -18.25
C PRO A 48 23.25 0.59 -17.11
N ARG A 49 22.76 -0.33 -16.27
CA ARG A 49 22.22 0.05 -14.96
C ARG A 49 23.38 0.58 -14.14
N GLY A 50 23.27 1.86 -13.77
CA GLY A 50 24.25 2.59 -12.99
C GLY A 50 24.80 1.76 -11.83
N THR A 51 26.11 1.81 -11.72
CA THR A 51 26.93 1.19 -10.69
C THR A 51 26.38 1.53 -9.29
N ILE A 52 25.74 0.54 -8.67
CA ILE A 52 25.58 0.44 -7.22
C ILE A 52 27.00 0.24 -6.67
N SER A 53 27.60 1.29 -6.13
CA SER A 53 28.93 1.22 -5.50
C SER A 53 28.97 2.03 -4.22
N GLU A 54 29.50 1.35 -3.19
CA GLU A 54 29.79 1.78 -1.82
C GLU A 54 28.57 2.10 -0.97
N PHE A 55 27.76 1.08 -0.78
CA PHE A 55 26.88 0.87 0.36
C PHE A 55 27.15 -0.58 0.84
N SER A 56 26.93 -0.90 2.12
CA SER A 56 26.93 -2.31 2.54
C SER A 56 25.78 -3.01 1.81
N VAL A 57 26.07 -3.68 0.69
CA VAL A 57 25.11 -4.38 -0.18
C VAL A 57 24.15 -5.26 0.64
N ALA A 58 24.58 -5.70 1.83
CA ALA A 58 23.76 -6.43 2.79
C ALA A 58 22.55 -5.63 3.31
N CYS A 59 22.71 -4.38 3.76
CA CYS A 59 21.61 -3.58 4.31
C CYS A 59 20.54 -3.25 3.26
N GLU A 60 20.95 -2.96 2.02
CA GLU A 60 20.05 -2.63 0.92
C GLU A 60 19.21 -3.84 0.57
N LEU A 61 19.85 -5.01 0.48
CA LEU A 61 19.15 -6.27 0.25
C LEU A 61 18.20 -6.64 1.38
N LEU A 62 18.55 -6.34 2.65
CA LEU A 62 17.66 -6.56 3.80
C LEU A 62 16.43 -5.64 3.74
N LEU A 63 16.62 -4.34 3.43
CA LEU A 63 15.52 -3.40 3.25
C LEU A 63 14.60 -3.82 2.11
N ILE A 64 15.17 -4.20 0.95
CA ILE A 64 14.40 -4.71 -0.19
C ILE A 64 13.63 -5.97 0.19
N SER A 65 14.28 -6.92 0.89
CA SER A 65 13.64 -8.17 1.31
C SER A 65 12.49 -7.92 2.29
N ALA A 66 12.68 -7.01 3.24
CA ALA A 66 11.64 -6.60 4.17
C ALA A 66 10.47 -5.90 3.46
N LEU A 67 10.73 -5.02 2.49
CA LEU A 67 9.69 -4.40 1.66
C LEU A 67 8.94 -5.41 0.80
N GLN A 68 9.59 -6.47 0.35
CA GLN A 68 8.95 -7.61 -0.32
C GLN A 68 8.13 -8.49 0.66
N GLY A 69 8.16 -8.17 1.95
CA GLY A 69 7.40 -8.86 2.98
C GLY A 69 8.06 -10.14 3.47
N ALA A 70 9.37 -10.31 3.25
CA ALA A 70 10.14 -11.38 3.87
C ALA A 70 10.22 -11.19 5.39
N ARG A 71 10.18 -12.30 6.12
CA ARG A 71 10.38 -12.28 7.57
C ARG A 71 11.86 -12.11 7.88
N VAL A 72 12.24 -10.94 8.38
CA VAL A 72 13.62 -10.66 8.81
C VAL A 72 13.79 -11.02 10.29
N PRO A 73 14.82 -11.83 10.65
CA PRO A 73 15.12 -12.12 12.05
C PRO A 73 15.50 -10.87 12.85
N CYS A 74 15.15 -10.82 14.13
CA CYS A 74 15.41 -9.66 14.99
C CYS A 74 16.90 -9.25 15.03
N GLY A 75 17.82 -10.23 15.06
CA GLY A 75 19.25 -9.95 15.02
C GLY A 75 19.71 -9.27 13.72
N GLU A 76 19.11 -9.61 12.58
CA GLU A 76 19.42 -8.97 11.30
C GLU A 76 18.83 -7.55 11.22
N ILE A 77 17.63 -7.34 11.78
CA ILE A 77 17.02 -6.02 11.91
C ILE A 77 17.93 -5.10 12.73
N GLN A 78 18.40 -5.57 13.89
CA GLN A 78 19.29 -4.80 14.76
C GLN A 78 20.63 -4.49 14.09
N ASN A 79 21.25 -5.48 13.45
CA ASN A 79 22.51 -5.29 12.73
C ASN A 79 22.34 -4.27 11.59
N CYS A 80 21.24 -4.36 10.83
CA CYS A 80 20.91 -3.41 9.77
C CYS A 80 20.76 -1.99 10.31
N ALA A 81 20.07 -1.82 11.45
CA ALA A 81 19.93 -0.52 12.08
C ALA A 81 21.27 0.06 12.56
N VAL A 82 22.15 -0.76 13.17
CA VAL A 82 23.50 -0.31 13.56
C VAL A 82 24.31 0.12 12.33
N GLU A 83 24.30 -0.70 11.27
CA GLU A 83 24.96 -0.35 10.01
C GLU A 83 24.41 0.96 9.42
N ILE A 84 23.09 1.16 9.42
CA ILE A 84 22.45 2.42 8.98
C ILE A 84 22.88 3.61 9.85
N GLY A 85 23.05 3.40 11.16
CA GLY A 85 23.53 4.42 12.10
C GLY A 85 24.95 4.89 11.77
N ASP A 86 25.81 3.98 11.34
CA ASP A 86 27.23 4.23 11.03
C ASP A 86 27.46 4.83 9.62
N LEU A 87 26.43 4.87 8.78
CA LEU A 87 26.49 5.47 7.44
C LEU A 87 26.85 6.95 7.50
N ASN A 88 27.55 7.41 6.46
CA ASN A 88 27.78 8.84 6.27
C ASN A 88 26.48 9.56 5.86
N GLN A 89 26.49 10.90 5.93
CA GLN A 89 25.31 11.72 5.65
C GLN A 89 24.75 11.51 4.23
N HIS A 90 25.64 11.35 3.24
CA HIS A 90 25.23 11.13 1.85
C HIS A 90 24.53 9.78 1.66
N GLU A 91 25.03 8.72 2.31
CA GLU A 91 24.39 7.39 2.33
C GLU A 91 23.03 7.42 3.01
N LYS A 92 22.91 8.07 4.18
CA LYS A 92 21.63 8.25 4.87
C LYS A 92 20.63 8.98 3.99
N GLN A 93 21.05 10.05 3.31
CA GLN A 93 20.19 10.77 2.38
C GLN A 93 19.76 9.92 1.17
N ARG A 94 20.65 9.07 0.64
CA ARG A 94 20.31 8.10 -0.42
C ARG A 94 19.25 7.11 0.06
N LEU A 95 19.36 6.58 1.27
CA LEU A 95 18.35 5.70 1.87
C LEU A 95 17.00 6.41 2.07
N ILE A 96 17.00 7.67 2.51
CA ILE A 96 15.77 8.45 2.60
C ILE A 96 15.13 8.60 1.21
N ASN A 97 15.94 8.91 0.19
CA ASN A 97 15.46 9.07 -1.18
C ASN A 97 14.93 7.76 -1.78
N PHE A 98 15.45 6.60 -1.36
CA PHE A 98 14.92 5.29 -1.76
C PHE A 98 13.44 5.09 -1.39
N PHE A 99 12.97 5.70 -0.28
CA PHE A 99 11.57 5.64 0.14
C PHE A 99 10.68 6.74 -0.46
N LYS A 100 11.25 7.78 -1.08
CA LYS A 100 10.48 8.87 -1.70
C LYS A 100 9.74 8.37 -2.94
N ILE A 101 8.83 9.21 -3.44
CA ILE A 101 7.91 8.86 -4.55
C ILE A 101 8.60 8.43 -5.86
N ASP A 102 9.79 8.96 -6.11
CA ASP A 102 10.65 8.66 -7.26
C ASP A 102 11.74 7.62 -6.95
N GLY A 103 11.78 7.11 -5.71
CA GLY A 103 12.67 6.05 -5.29
C GLY A 103 12.20 4.66 -5.73
N ASP A 104 12.94 3.63 -5.32
CA ASP A 104 12.64 2.25 -5.70
C ASP A 104 11.59 1.59 -4.80
N ALA A 105 11.42 2.03 -3.54
CA ALA A 105 10.48 1.41 -2.61
C ALA A 105 9.03 1.40 -3.12
N PRO A 106 8.49 2.48 -3.73
CA PRO A 106 7.16 2.45 -4.32
C PRO A 106 6.98 1.37 -5.39
N GLY A 107 8.00 1.13 -6.23
CA GLY A 107 7.97 0.07 -7.25
C GLY A 107 7.97 -1.33 -6.65
N ILE A 108 8.64 -1.53 -5.51
CA ILE A 108 8.61 -2.80 -4.77
C ILE A 108 7.22 -3.07 -4.19
N ILE A 109 6.60 -2.03 -3.59
CA ILE A 109 5.24 -2.12 -3.04
C ILE A 109 4.23 -2.46 -4.14
N GLU A 110 4.34 -1.82 -5.31
CA GLU A 110 3.53 -2.11 -6.48
C GLU A 110 3.73 -3.55 -6.99
N ASN A 111 4.98 -4.02 -7.04
CA ASN A 111 5.30 -5.39 -7.44
C ASN A 111 4.69 -6.44 -6.50
N ASN A 112 4.65 -6.17 -5.19
CA ASN A 112 3.97 -7.06 -4.25
C ASN A 112 2.48 -7.19 -4.60
N ALA A 113 1.81 -6.10 -4.99
CA ALA A 113 0.44 -6.17 -5.45
C ALA A 113 0.31 -7.02 -6.74
N PHE A 114 1.18 -6.84 -7.74
CA PHE A 114 1.17 -7.68 -8.94
C PHE A 114 1.27 -9.17 -8.61
N LYS A 115 2.12 -9.54 -7.64
CA LYS A 115 2.25 -10.93 -7.17
C LYS A 115 0.99 -11.43 -6.48
N THR A 116 0.39 -10.62 -5.61
CA THR A 116 -0.85 -10.97 -4.88
C THR A 116 -2.02 -11.21 -5.84
N PHE A 117 -2.16 -10.38 -6.87
CA PHE A 117 -3.24 -10.48 -7.85
C PHE A 117 -2.90 -11.37 -9.06
N VAL A 118 -1.66 -11.87 -9.15
CA VAL A 118 -1.16 -12.68 -10.28
C VAL A 118 -1.44 -11.99 -11.62
N CYS A 119 -1.06 -10.70 -11.72
CA CYS A 119 -1.36 -9.86 -12.88
C CYS A 119 -0.14 -9.04 -13.33
N SER A 120 -0.15 -8.57 -14.58
CA SER A 120 0.84 -7.61 -15.10
C SER A 120 0.44 -6.15 -14.90
N HIS A 121 -0.87 -5.90 -14.73
CA HIS A 121 -1.44 -4.57 -14.52
C HIS A 121 -2.55 -4.66 -13.48
N LEU A 122 -2.55 -3.73 -12.51
CA LEU A 122 -3.61 -3.62 -11.51
C LEU A 122 -4.81 -2.94 -12.15
N THR A 123 -5.97 -3.58 -12.06
CA THR A 123 -7.24 -3.04 -12.54
C THR A 123 -8.32 -3.24 -11.48
N THR A 124 -9.44 -2.52 -11.63
CA THR A 124 -10.62 -2.71 -10.80
C THR A 124 -11.14 -4.16 -10.83
N GLU A 125 -11.01 -4.85 -11.98
CA GLU A 125 -11.41 -6.26 -12.11
C GLU A 125 -10.59 -7.19 -11.21
N CYS A 126 -9.27 -6.95 -11.09
CA CYS A 126 -8.41 -7.71 -10.18
C CYS A 126 -8.90 -7.62 -8.73
N LEU A 127 -9.30 -6.41 -8.30
CA LEU A 127 -9.83 -6.19 -6.97
C LEU A 127 -11.18 -6.91 -6.78
N LEU A 128 -12.11 -6.73 -7.71
CA LEU A 128 -13.44 -7.34 -7.61
C LEU A 128 -13.38 -8.88 -7.63
N ALA A 129 -12.40 -9.46 -8.32
CA ALA A 129 -12.17 -10.90 -8.33
C ALA A 129 -11.51 -11.43 -7.04
N ASN A 130 -10.72 -10.61 -6.34
CA ASN A 130 -9.92 -11.04 -5.19
C ASN A 130 -9.73 -9.94 -4.14
N VAL A 131 -10.82 -9.53 -3.49
CA VAL A 131 -10.80 -8.54 -2.40
C VAL A 131 -9.94 -9.03 -1.22
N ASP A 132 -9.99 -10.33 -0.92
CA ASP A 132 -9.17 -10.96 0.12
C ASP A 132 -7.66 -10.82 -0.14
N GLY A 133 -7.25 -10.81 -1.41
CA GLY A 133 -5.90 -10.50 -1.82
C GLY A 133 -5.44 -9.13 -1.32
N LEU A 134 -6.26 -8.09 -1.53
CA LEU A 134 -5.95 -6.75 -1.03
C LEU A 134 -5.88 -6.70 0.49
N ILE A 135 -6.80 -7.39 1.18
CA ILE A 135 -6.84 -7.47 2.65
C ILE A 135 -5.58 -8.18 3.18
N SER A 136 -5.15 -9.27 2.55
CA SER A 136 -3.95 -10.00 2.92
C SER A 136 -2.70 -9.14 2.72
N LEU A 137 -2.59 -8.48 1.56
CA LEU A 137 -1.50 -7.56 1.25
C LEU A 137 -1.45 -6.41 2.26
N TRP A 138 -2.59 -5.81 2.60
CA TRP A 138 -2.69 -4.78 3.63
C TRP A 138 -2.22 -5.29 5.00
N LYS A 139 -2.67 -6.48 5.42
CA LYS A 139 -2.26 -7.07 6.71
C LYS A 139 -0.75 -7.29 6.75
N GLN A 140 -0.16 -7.79 5.67
CA GLN A 140 1.29 -8.01 5.57
C GLN A 140 2.05 -6.67 5.62
N LEU A 141 1.56 -5.65 4.91
CA LEU A 141 2.13 -4.31 4.93
C LEU A 141 2.12 -3.72 6.35
N ARG A 142 0.95 -3.74 7.00
CA ARG A 142 0.71 -3.08 8.30
C ARG A 142 1.37 -3.77 9.48
N HIS A 143 1.36 -5.11 9.51
CA HIS A 143 1.84 -5.87 10.67
C HIS A 143 3.21 -6.52 10.46
N GLY A 144 3.71 -6.55 9.22
CA GLY A 144 5.01 -7.13 8.88
C GLY A 144 5.99 -6.09 8.36
N VAL A 145 5.70 -5.53 7.19
CA VAL A 145 6.64 -4.67 6.46
C VAL A 145 6.92 -3.37 7.22
N ILE A 146 5.89 -2.60 7.58
CA ILE A 146 6.06 -1.28 8.19
C ILE A 146 6.83 -1.36 9.51
N PRO A 147 6.46 -2.20 10.50
CA PRO A 147 7.19 -2.29 11.75
C PRO A 147 8.65 -2.73 11.56
N THR A 148 8.90 -3.63 10.61
CA THR A 148 10.24 -4.12 10.31
C THR A 148 11.12 -3.02 9.70
N ILE A 149 10.57 -2.25 8.75
CA ILE A 149 11.28 -1.11 8.14
C ILE A 149 11.49 0.01 9.15
N GLN A 150 10.51 0.34 9.98
CA GLN A 150 10.66 1.33 11.06
C GLN A 150 11.78 0.92 12.02
N ALA A 151 11.86 -0.36 12.40
CA ALA A 151 12.91 -0.86 13.27
C ALA A 151 14.31 -0.84 12.62
N MET A 152 14.43 -1.11 11.31
CA MET A 152 15.72 -1.00 10.62
C MET A 152 16.13 0.45 10.40
N CYS A 153 15.18 1.32 10.05
CA CYS A 153 15.46 2.69 9.63
C CYS A 153 15.34 3.73 10.76
N TYR A 154 15.17 3.34 12.02
CA TYR A 154 15.07 4.29 13.14
C TYR A 154 16.24 5.31 13.20
N PRO A 155 17.51 4.97 12.88
CA PRO A 155 18.59 5.96 12.93
C PRO A 155 18.45 7.07 11.88
N LEU A 156 17.65 6.86 10.82
CA LEU A 156 17.37 7.91 9.84
C LEU A 156 16.45 9.00 10.40
N VAL A 157 15.64 8.69 11.42
CA VAL A 157 14.78 9.67 12.10
C VAL A 157 15.62 10.66 12.91
N GLU A 158 16.72 10.20 13.50
CA GLU A 158 17.68 11.07 14.20
C GLU A 158 18.44 11.97 13.21
N PHE A 159 18.66 11.50 11.98
CA PHE A 159 19.31 12.26 10.92
C PHE A 159 18.37 13.28 10.25
N ASP A 160 17.12 12.89 9.99
CA ASP A 160 16.06 13.73 9.42
C ASP A 160 14.75 13.46 10.18
N ALA A 161 14.37 14.38 11.06
CA ALA A 161 13.16 14.26 11.88
C ALA A 161 11.86 14.27 11.06
N THR A 162 11.91 14.63 9.78
CA THR A 162 10.75 14.58 8.87
C THR A 162 10.61 13.22 8.18
N PHE A 163 11.62 12.34 8.31
CA PHE A 163 11.57 11.01 7.74
C PHE A 163 10.57 10.12 8.51
N ASP A 164 9.49 9.77 7.82
CA ASP A 164 8.47 8.84 8.31
C ASP A 164 8.29 7.71 7.29
N SER A 165 8.92 6.57 7.55
CA SER A 165 8.87 5.41 6.67
C SER A 165 7.47 4.82 6.54
N GLN A 166 6.64 4.88 7.59
CA GLN A 166 5.26 4.41 7.56
C GLN A 166 4.45 5.26 6.59
N LYS A 167 4.50 6.59 6.75
CA LYS A 167 3.81 7.52 5.87
C LYS A 167 4.25 7.37 4.41
N LEU A 168 5.56 7.24 4.16
CA LEU A 168 6.10 7.03 2.82
C LEU A 168 5.62 5.72 2.19
N ILE A 169 5.66 4.61 2.93
CA ILE A 169 5.18 3.29 2.48
C ILE A 169 3.68 3.33 2.19
N LEU A 170 2.88 3.93 3.06
CA LEU A 170 1.42 4.01 2.88
C LEU A 170 1.03 4.95 1.76
N THR A 171 1.75 6.06 1.57
CA THR A 171 1.59 6.96 0.43
C THR A 171 1.87 6.22 -0.88
N ALA A 172 2.97 5.45 -0.93
CA ALA A 172 3.29 4.64 -2.09
C ALA A 172 2.23 3.55 -2.37
N PHE A 173 1.73 2.87 -1.34
CA PHE A 173 0.65 1.90 -1.48
C PHE A 173 -0.64 2.56 -2.03
N ARG A 174 -1.00 3.72 -1.50
CA ARG A 174 -2.13 4.51 -2.00
C ARG A 174 -1.96 4.87 -3.48
N ASP A 175 -0.84 5.46 -3.84
CA ASP A 175 -0.64 6.05 -5.16
C ASP A 175 -0.34 5.02 -6.25
N ARG A 176 0.37 3.93 -5.91
CA ARG A 176 0.78 2.91 -6.88
C ARG A 176 -0.20 1.74 -6.98
N VAL A 177 -0.90 1.41 -5.88
CA VAL A 177 -1.78 0.24 -5.81
C VAL A 177 -3.24 0.67 -5.78
N LEU A 178 -3.67 1.41 -4.76
CA LEU A 178 -5.09 1.76 -4.60
C LEU A 178 -5.59 2.66 -5.74
N ALA A 179 -4.79 3.62 -6.19
CA ALA A 179 -5.18 4.49 -7.31
C ALA A 179 -5.60 3.72 -8.58
N LYS A 180 -4.97 2.57 -8.83
CA LYS A 180 -5.25 1.71 -9.99
C LYS A 180 -6.40 0.73 -9.72
N LEU A 181 -6.39 0.10 -8.55
CA LEU A 181 -7.43 -0.86 -8.17
C LEU A 181 -8.81 -0.22 -7.97
N LEU A 182 -8.86 1.06 -7.57
CA LEU A 182 -10.11 1.77 -7.32
C LEU A 182 -10.56 2.63 -8.51
N GLN A 183 -9.80 2.64 -9.61
CA GLN A 183 -9.96 3.61 -10.71
C GLN A 183 -11.38 3.66 -11.29
N ASP A 184 -12.02 2.50 -11.45
CA ASP A 184 -13.34 2.39 -12.10
C ASP A 184 -14.43 1.91 -11.15
N ILE A 185 -14.20 2.00 -9.83
CA ILE A 185 -15.23 1.61 -8.87
C ILE A 185 -16.39 2.61 -8.89
N ASP A 186 -17.60 2.05 -8.88
CA ASP A 186 -18.89 2.73 -8.86
C ASP A 186 -19.81 2.24 -7.74
N LYS A 187 -19.34 1.29 -6.91
CA LYS A 187 -20.11 0.67 -5.83
C LYS A 187 -19.34 0.61 -4.52
N GLU A 188 -20.09 0.50 -3.42
CA GLU A 188 -19.53 0.29 -2.09
C GLU A 188 -18.86 -1.09 -1.98
N ILE A 189 -17.75 -1.16 -1.23
CA ILE A 189 -17.05 -2.40 -0.88
C ILE A 189 -16.73 -2.36 0.62
N PRO A 190 -17.65 -2.81 1.49
CA PRO A 190 -17.55 -2.72 2.95
C PRO A 190 -16.26 -3.29 3.54
N GLU A 191 -15.75 -4.38 2.95
CA GLU A 191 -14.55 -5.07 3.40
C GLU A 191 -13.29 -4.20 3.31
N LEU A 192 -13.29 -3.17 2.46
CA LEU A 192 -12.19 -2.24 2.29
C LEU A 192 -12.24 -1.06 3.26
N HIS A 193 -13.35 -0.83 3.96
CA HIS A 193 -13.51 0.33 4.84
C HIS A 193 -12.35 0.52 5.83
N PRO A 194 -11.87 -0.51 6.55
CA PRO A 194 -10.75 -0.33 7.49
C PRO A 194 -9.45 0.10 6.81
N ILE A 195 -9.20 -0.41 5.60
CA ILE A 195 -8.01 -0.10 4.81
C ILE A 195 -8.08 1.35 4.33
N LEU A 196 -9.20 1.72 3.70
CA LEU A 196 -9.40 3.04 3.11
C LEU A 196 -9.44 4.14 4.17
N PHE A 197 -10.09 3.88 5.31
CA PHE A 197 -10.09 4.78 6.45
C PHE A 197 -8.67 5.02 6.97
N SER A 198 -7.89 3.94 7.17
CA SER A 198 -6.51 4.04 7.66
C SER A 198 -5.62 4.83 6.67
N ILE A 199 -5.75 4.57 5.37
CA ILE A 199 -4.99 5.29 4.34
C ILE A 199 -5.37 6.78 4.30
N THR A 200 -6.66 7.10 4.44
CA THR A 200 -7.14 8.48 4.46
C THR A 200 -6.63 9.25 5.67
N LEU A 201 -6.49 8.57 6.81
CA LEU A 201 -6.01 9.16 8.05
C LEU A 201 -4.48 9.34 8.06
N GLU A 202 -3.73 8.37 7.53
CA GLU A 202 -2.28 8.31 7.68
C GLU A 202 -1.50 8.93 6.51
N THR A 203 -2.18 9.30 5.42
CA THR A 203 -1.53 9.86 4.23
C THR A 203 -2.11 11.22 3.85
N ASP A 204 -1.25 12.12 3.38
CA ASP A 204 -1.64 13.48 2.95
C ASP A 204 -1.68 13.59 1.43
N GLY A 205 -2.41 14.58 0.91
CA GLY A 205 -2.36 14.94 -0.51
C GLY A 205 -3.04 13.93 -1.44
N ILE A 206 -4.07 13.22 -0.96
CA ILE A 206 -4.89 12.33 -1.79
C ILE A 206 -5.51 13.15 -2.93
N CYS A 207 -5.26 12.75 -4.18
CA CYS A 207 -5.83 13.48 -5.30
C CYS A 207 -7.36 13.41 -5.28
N PRO A 208 -8.08 14.46 -5.71
CA PRO A 208 -9.54 14.50 -5.62
C PRO A 208 -10.23 13.31 -6.31
N PHE A 209 -9.68 12.85 -7.44
CA PHE A 209 -10.20 11.70 -8.17
C PHE A 209 -10.13 10.41 -7.33
N LEU A 210 -8.99 10.10 -6.72
CA LEU A 210 -8.87 8.93 -5.86
C LEU A 210 -9.74 9.06 -4.60
N LYS A 211 -9.83 10.27 -4.04
CA LYS A 211 -10.70 10.53 -2.89
C LYS A 211 -12.16 10.23 -3.19
N GLU A 212 -12.68 10.64 -4.35
CA GLU A 212 -14.03 10.31 -4.80
C GLU A 212 -14.25 8.79 -4.86
N LYS A 213 -13.29 8.04 -5.40
CA LYS A 213 -13.35 6.58 -5.47
C LYS A 213 -13.31 5.91 -4.10
N ILE A 214 -12.51 6.44 -3.18
CA ILE A 214 -12.49 6.03 -1.78
C ILE A 214 -13.85 6.29 -1.12
N ASP A 215 -14.44 7.47 -1.32
CA ASP A 215 -15.76 7.81 -0.77
C ASP A 215 -16.89 6.92 -1.32
N ILE A 216 -16.84 6.54 -2.60
CA ILE A 216 -17.75 5.54 -3.19
C ILE A 216 -17.61 4.19 -2.48
N CYS A 217 -16.37 3.69 -2.36
CA CYS A 217 -16.11 2.41 -1.70
C CYS A 217 -16.57 2.40 -0.24
N MET A 218 -16.49 3.55 0.44
CA MET A 218 -16.91 3.75 1.83
C MET A 218 -18.42 3.98 1.99
N GLY A 219 -19.19 4.08 0.90
CA GLY A 219 -20.62 4.39 0.97
C GLY A 219 -20.92 5.84 1.39
N ASN A 220 -19.89 6.70 1.42
CA ASN A 220 -19.99 8.11 1.81
C ASN A 220 -20.54 9.01 0.71
N GLN A 221 -20.88 8.43 -0.45
CA GLN A 221 -21.62 9.13 -1.50
C GLN A 221 -22.85 9.80 -0.87
N MET A 222 -22.79 11.13 -0.77
CA MET A 222 -23.99 11.94 -0.62
C MET A 222 -24.86 11.61 -1.82
N LYS A 223 -25.83 10.70 -1.64
CA LYS A 223 -26.99 10.65 -2.51
C LYS A 223 -27.40 12.10 -2.73
N PRO A 224 -27.55 12.59 -3.97
CA PRO A 224 -28.19 13.88 -4.17
C PRO A 224 -29.59 13.75 -3.57
N ARG A 225 -29.74 14.14 -2.30
CA ARG A 225 -31.01 14.53 -1.73
C ARG A 225 -31.37 15.72 -2.59
N TYR A 226 -32.20 15.49 -3.61
CA TYR A 226 -33.08 16.41 -4.34
C TYR A 226 -33.20 15.97 -5.80
N LEU A 227 -34.10 15.03 -6.04
CA LEU A 227 -35.16 15.27 -7.02
C LEU A 227 -36.47 15.24 -6.24
N LYS A 228 -36.71 16.28 -5.43
CA LYS A 228 -38.09 16.69 -5.15
C LYS A 228 -38.68 16.97 -6.53
N LYS A 229 -39.53 16.06 -7.02
CA LYS A 229 -40.42 16.34 -8.15
C LYS A 229 -41.13 17.65 -7.82
N THR A 230 -40.68 18.75 -8.38
CA THR A 230 -41.52 19.93 -8.59
C THR A 230 -42.65 19.43 -9.46
N ARG A 231 -43.79 19.15 -8.83
CA ARG A 231 -45.04 18.89 -9.51
C ARG A 231 -45.33 20.16 -10.30
N SER A 232 -44.99 20.15 -11.59
CA SER A 232 -45.41 21.17 -12.54
C SER A 232 -46.92 21.29 -12.43
N LYS A 233 -47.35 22.41 -11.85
CA LYS A 233 -48.76 22.80 -11.78
C LYS A 233 -49.09 23.30 -13.18
N THR A 234 -49.45 22.39 -14.07
CA THR A 234 -50.10 22.76 -15.32
C THR A 234 -51.51 23.24 -14.97
N ASP A 235 -51.72 24.53 -15.20
CA ASP A 235 -53.03 25.12 -15.41
C ASP A 235 -53.82 24.28 -16.41
N SER A 236 -55.03 23.90 -16.01
CA SER A 236 -56.07 23.43 -16.91
C SER A 236 -57.40 23.78 -16.29
N CYS A 237 -57.97 24.86 -16.82
CA CYS A 237 -59.30 25.38 -16.57
C CYS A 237 -60.38 24.33 -16.84
N VAL A 238 -61.50 24.40 -16.10
CA VAL A 238 -62.90 24.42 -16.61
C VAL A 238 -63.88 24.43 -15.41
N PRO A 239 -65.08 25.06 -15.53
CA PRO A 239 -65.74 25.77 -14.45
C PRO A 239 -67.08 25.16 -13.96
N ASN A 240 -67.71 25.87 -13.02
CA ASN A 240 -69.12 25.85 -12.59
C ASN A 240 -69.54 24.98 -11.39
N LYS A 241 -69.81 25.65 -10.25
CA LYS A 241 -71.18 25.97 -9.77
C LYS A 241 -71.11 26.76 -8.44
N PRO A 242 -71.89 27.84 -8.27
CA PRO A 242 -72.07 28.46 -6.96
C PRO A 242 -73.19 27.75 -6.21
N LYS A 243 -72.97 27.38 -4.95
CA LYS A 243 -74.05 27.03 -4.03
C LYS A 243 -73.90 27.76 -2.70
N SER A 244 -74.94 28.56 -2.48
CA SER A 244 -75.40 29.29 -1.31
C SER A 244 -74.77 28.97 0.05
N VAL A 245 -74.38 30.06 0.69
CA VAL A 245 -74.23 30.23 2.14
C VAL A 245 -75.55 29.95 2.86
N SER A 246 -75.51 29.21 3.98
CA SER A 246 -76.45 29.41 5.08
C SER A 246 -75.67 29.64 6.37
N TRP A 247 -75.89 30.80 6.97
CA TRP A 247 -75.50 31.10 8.33
C TRP A 247 -76.64 30.63 9.23
N VAL A 248 -76.36 29.65 10.09
CA VAL A 248 -77.21 29.39 11.25
C VAL A 248 -76.29 29.27 12.46
N ASP A 249 -76.40 30.30 13.30
CA ASP A 249 -75.88 30.37 14.65
C ASP A 249 -76.30 29.16 15.50
N ALA A 250 -75.38 28.66 16.31
CA ALA A 250 -75.72 27.99 17.57
C ALA A 250 -74.62 28.22 18.61
N ARG A 251 -74.82 29.26 19.42
CA ARG A 251 -74.15 29.49 20.71
C ARG A 251 -74.47 28.36 21.70
N LYS A 252 -73.48 27.96 22.52
CA LYS A 252 -73.52 27.48 23.93
C LYS A 252 -72.15 26.85 24.25
N SER A 253 -71.19 27.56 24.87
CA SER A 253 -70.99 27.83 26.31
C SER A 253 -70.75 26.61 27.21
N SER A 254 -69.55 26.61 27.83
CA SER A 254 -69.17 26.09 29.17
C SER A 254 -69.19 24.56 29.38
N THR A 255 -68.28 23.90 30.13
CA THR A 255 -67.46 24.31 31.28
C THR A 255 -66.28 23.36 31.47
N PHE A 256 -65.17 23.90 31.97
CA PHE A 256 -64.01 23.22 32.57
C PHE A 256 -64.39 22.59 33.91
N CYS A 257 -63.81 21.43 34.27
CA CYS A 257 -63.56 21.08 35.67
C CYS A 257 -62.22 20.35 35.79
N LEU A 258 -61.48 20.75 36.82
CA LEU A 258 -60.27 20.16 37.41
C LEU A 258 -60.54 18.77 37.99
#